data_AF-B1LX82-F1
#
_entry.id   AF-B1LX82-F1
#
_cell.length_a   1.000
_cell.length_b   1.000
_cell.length_c   1.000
_cell.angle_alpha   90.00
_cell.angle_beta   90.00
_cell.angle_gamma   90.00
#
_symmetry.space_group_name_H-M   'P 1'
#
loop_
_entity.id
_entity.type
_entity.pdbx_description
1 polymer ?
#
loop_
_entity_poly.entity_id
_entity_poly.type
_entity_poly.pdbx_seq_one_letter_code
_entity_poly.pdbx_strand_id
1 'polypeptide(L)'
;MATGVSARRYSAVAILLHWASALGVLALIGMGLTMTHAGLAPMRQFQLYQWHKSVGIKVLALTVLRVLWRLTHRPPPHPTGMPARERMAASTAHGLLYLLLVGLPLTGWAAVSLSPFNIPTVLYGLVPWPHLPLAVFVPNPAVAEGVLKLLHAYGA
;
A
#
# COMPACT_ATOMS: atom_id res chain seq x y z
N MET A 1 0.60 -14.17 -42.10
CA MET A 1 0.29 -12.82 -41.55
C MET A 1 -0.67 -12.99 -40.38
N ALA A 2 -0.19 -12.96 -39.14
CA ALA A 2 -1.06 -12.96 -37.96
C ALA A 2 -1.48 -11.52 -37.68
N THR A 3 -2.75 -11.22 -37.87
CA THR A 3 -3.37 -9.93 -37.53
C THR A 3 -3.42 -9.80 -36.01
N GLY A 4 -2.37 -9.22 -35.44
CA GLY A 4 -2.33 -8.87 -34.02
C GLY A 4 -3.41 -7.84 -33.72
N VAL A 5 -4.57 -8.30 -33.25
CA VAL A 5 -5.58 -7.43 -32.65
C VAL A 5 -4.91 -6.76 -31.45
N SER A 6 -4.55 -5.49 -31.60
CA SER A 6 -4.12 -4.65 -30.48
C SER A 6 -5.23 -4.70 -29.43
N ALA A 7 -4.99 -5.43 -28.33
CA ALA A 7 -5.95 -5.55 -27.26
C ALA A 7 -6.21 -4.16 -26.66
N ARG A 8 -7.40 -3.63 -26.92
CA ARG A 8 -7.84 -2.30 -26.46
C ARG A 8 -8.16 -2.26 -24.95
N ARG A 9 -7.78 -3.29 -24.20
CA ARG A 9 -8.19 -3.54 -22.81
C ARG A 9 -7.04 -4.13 -22.02
N TYR A 10 -7.01 -3.83 -20.73
CA TYR A 10 -6.10 -4.47 -19.78
C TYR A 10 -6.40 -5.97 -19.67
N SER A 11 -5.36 -6.78 -19.44
CA SER A 11 -5.51 -8.19 -19.09
C SER A 11 -6.40 -8.37 -17.86
N ALA A 12 -7.14 -9.48 -17.79
CA ALA A 12 -7.98 -9.80 -16.63
C ALA A 12 -7.19 -9.76 -15.30
N VAL A 13 -5.93 -10.23 -15.31
CA VAL A 13 -5.03 -10.17 -14.13
C VAL A 13 -4.78 -8.74 -13.67
N ALA A 14 -4.45 -7.83 -14.59
CA ALA A 14 -4.25 -6.41 -14.26
C ALA A 14 -5.51 -5.75 -13.68
N ILE A 15 -6.70 -6.13 -14.19
CA ILE A 15 -7.99 -5.64 -13.69
C ILE A 15 -8.26 -6.20 -12.28
N LEU A 16 -8.05 -7.50 -12.06
CA LEU A 16 -8.22 -8.13 -10.76
C LEU A 16 -7.29 -7.51 -9.71
N LEU A 17 -6.00 -7.38 -10.03
CA LEU A 17 -5.03 -6.72 -9.15
C LEU A 17 -5.42 -5.27 -8.87
N HIS A 18 -6.01 -4.55 -9.84
CA HIS A 18 -6.51 -3.20 -9.63
C HIS A 18 -7.58 -3.13 -8.56
N TRP A 19 -8.66 -3.89 -8.76
CA TRP A 19 -9.84 -3.82 -7.91
C TRP A 19 -9.58 -4.43 -6.54
N ALA A 20 -8.78 -5.49 -6.46
CA ALA A 20 -8.35 -6.05 -5.18
C ALA A 20 -7.53 -5.04 -4.36
N SER A 21 -6.56 -4.34 -4.98
CA SER A 21 -5.82 -3.26 -4.31
C SER A 21 -6.74 -2.10 -3.94
N ALA A 22 -7.62 -1.66 -4.83
CA ALA A 22 -8.52 -0.53 -4.59
C ALA A 22 -9.46 -0.79 -3.41
N LEU A 23 -10.10 -1.96 -3.35
CA LEU A 23 -10.94 -2.35 -2.21
C LEU A 23 -10.14 -2.44 -0.91
N GLY A 24 -8.92 -2.97 -0.97
CA GLY A 24 -8.02 -3.02 0.18
C GLY A 24 -7.66 -1.63 0.71
N VAL A 25 -7.38 -0.68 -0.17
CA VAL A 25 -7.09 0.72 0.18
C VAL A 25 -8.29 1.40 0.81
N LEU A 26 -9.49 1.23 0.24
CA LEU A 26 -10.73 1.79 0.82
C LEU A 26 -10.98 1.23 2.22
N ALA A 27 -10.76 -0.07 2.42
CA ALA A 27 -10.84 -0.68 3.74
C ALA A 27 -9.79 -0.12 4.72
N LEU A 28 -8.55 0.10 4.28
CA LEU A 28 -7.49 0.71 5.10
C LEU A 28 -7.81 2.12 5.53
N ILE A 29 -8.35 2.96 4.63
CA ILE A 29 -8.79 4.31 4.94
C ILE A 29 -9.92 4.26 5.99
N GLY A 30 -10.94 3.42 5.78
CA GLY A 30 -12.03 3.26 6.74
C GLY A 30 -11.56 2.78 8.13
N MET A 31 -10.66 1.80 8.16
CA MET A 31 -10.04 1.34 9.41
C MET A 31 -9.22 2.44 10.08
N GLY A 32 -8.36 3.14 9.33
CA GLY A 32 -7.51 4.23 9.84
C GLY A 32 -8.33 5.37 10.44
N LEU A 33 -9.38 5.82 9.75
CA LEU A 33 -10.30 6.84 10.26
C LEU A 33 -10.99 6.37 11.54
N THR A 34 -11.42 5.11 11.59
CA THR A 34 -12.06 4.51 12.77
C THR A 34 -11.09 4.44 13.95
N MET A 35 -9.83 4.02 13.72
CA MET A 35 -8.80 3.93 14.75
C MET A 35 -8.47 5.28 15.38
N THR A 36 -8.55 6.35 14.59
CA THR A 36 -8.23 7.72 15.03
C THR A 36 -9.41 8.42 15.70
N HIS A 37 -10.65 8.19 15.25
CA HIS A 37 -11.79 9.04 15.63
C HIS A 37 -12.91 8.32 16.39
N ALA A 38 -12.98 6.99 16.36
CA ALA A 38 -14.15 6.28 16.90
C ALA A 38 -14.12 6.01 18.42
N GLY A 39 -13.03 6.35 19.12
CA GLY A 39 -12.93 6.17 20.58
C GLY A 39 -13.15 4.72 21.05
N LEU A 40 -12.57 3.75 20.36
CA LEU A 40 -12.78 2.33 20.63
C LEU A 40 -12.20 1.90 21.99
N ALA A 41 -12.84 0.91 22.63
CA ALA A 41 -12.28 0.24 23.80
C ALA A 41 -10.91 -0.40 23.48
N PRO A 42 -9.94 -0.43 24.42
CA PRO A 42 -8.55 -0.79 24.14
C PRO A 42 -8.37 -2.12 23.39
N MET A 43 -9.13 -3.16 23.76
CA MET A 43 -9.06 -4.47 23.10
C MET A 43 -9.53 -4.42 21.64
N ARG A 44 -10.62 -3.70 21.36
CA ARG A 44 -11.13 -3.55 19.98
C ARG A 44 -10.19 -2.69 19.14
N GLN A 45 -9.61 -1.66 19.75
CA GLN A 45 -8.61 -0.82 19.08
C GLN A 45 -7.38 -1.65 18.70
N PHE A 46 -6.86 -2.47 19.62
CA PHE A 46 -5.75 -3.38 19.33
C PHE A 46 -6.07 -4.36 18.19
N GLN A 47 -7.25 -4.99 18.22
CA GLN A 47 -7.69 -5.88 17.14
C GLN A 47 -7.74 -5.16 15.80
N LEU A 48 -8.29 -3.94 15.77
CA LEU A 48 -8.37 -3.14 14.55
C LEU A 48 -6.98 -2.76 14.02
N TYR A 49 -6.02 -2.42 14.89
CA TYR A 49 -4.62 -2.23 14.49
C TYR A 49 -4.02 -3.50 13.86
N GLN A 50 -4.27 -4.69 14.42
CA GLN A 50 -3.75 -5.94 13.84
C GLN A 50 -4.37 -6.23 12.47
N TRP A 51 -5.68 -6.00 12.31
CA TRP A 51 -6.35 -6.12 11.01
C TRP A 51 -5.84 -5.11 9.99
N HIS A 52 -5.67 -3.85 10.40
CA HIS A 52 -5.13 -2.79 9.56
C HIS A 52 -3.73 -3.15 9.05
N LYS A 53 -2.82 -3.58 9.94
CA LYS A 53 -1.48 -4.07 9.55
C LYS A 53 -1.55 -5.23 8.56
N SER A 54 -2.44 -6.19 8.80
CA SER A 54 -2.61 -7.37 7.95
C SER A 54 -3.06 -7.00 6.54
N VAL A 55 -4.09 -6.14 6.42
CA VAL A 55 -4.56 -5.64 5.13
C VAL A 55 -3.52 -4.75 4.46
N GLY A 56 -2.77 -3.96 5.23
CA GLY A 56 -1.68 -3.11 4.74
C GLY A 56 -0.59 -3.92 4.04
N ILE A 57 -0.12 -5.01 4.67
CA ILE A 57 0.86 -5.92 4.06
C ILE A 57 0.28 -6.62 2.81
N LYS A 58 -1.00 -7.01 2.83
CA LYS A 58 -1.67 -7.57 1.64
C LYS A 58 -1.71 -6.56 0.49
N VAL A 59 -2.10 -5.31 0.73
CA VAL A 59 -2.13 -4.26 -0.30
C VAL A 59 -0.74 -3.97 -0.83
N LEU A 60 0.28 -3.94 0.03
CA LEU A 60 1.68 -3.81 -0.39
C LEU A 60 2.07 -4.95 -1.35
N ALA A 61 1.79 -6.20 -0.99
CA ALA A 61 2.07 -7.36 -1.84
C ALA A 61 1.34 -7.30 -3.18
N LEU A 62 0.03 -6.99 -3.19
CA LEU A 62 -0.75 -6.81 -4.42
C LEU A 62 -0.19 -5.69 -5.29
N THR A 63 0.27 -4.60 -4.69
CA THR A 63 0.86 -3.46 -5.40
C THR A 63 2.20 -3.84 -6.03
N VAL A 64 3.07 -4.56 -5.31
CA VAL A 64 4.32 -5.10 -5.87
C VAL A 64 4.03 -6.02 -7.05
N LEU A 65 3.09 -6.97 -6.90
CA LEU A 65 2.68 -7.86 -7.98
C LEU A 65 2.13 -7.07 -9.19
N ARG A 66 1.34 -6.02 -8.94
CA ARG A 66 0.82 -5.13 -9.98
C ARG A 66 1.92 -4.37 -10.72
N VAL A 67 2.93 -3.87 -10.01
CA VAL A 67 4.09 -3.20 -10.61
C VAL A 67 4.87 -4.18 -11.48
N LEU A 68 5.19 -5.37 -10.95
CA LEU A 68 5.87 -6.44 -11.70
C LEU A 68 5.06 -6.86 -12.94
N TRP A 69 3.73 -6.98 -12.81
CA TRP A 69 2.85 -7.27 -13.94
C TRP A 69 2.92 -6.19 -15.01
N ARG A 70 2.88 -4.92 -14.62
CA ARG A 70 2.97 -3.79 -15.56
C ARG A 70 4.34 -3.70 -16.26
N LEU A 71 5.41 -4.11 -15.59
CA LEU A 71 6.76 -4.13 -16.19
C LEU A 71 6.91 -5.27 -17.20
N THR A 72 6.21 -6.39 -16.99
CA THR A 72 6.28 -7.58 -17.86
C THR A 72 5.23 -7.59 -18.97
N HIS A 73 4.12 -6.87 -18.80
CA HIS A 73 2.99 -6.83 -19.73
C HIS A 73 2.74 -5.40 -20.22
N ARG A 74 2.84 -5.20 -21.54
CA ARG A 74 2.61 -3.88 -22.15
C ARG A 74 1.16 -3.43 -21.91
N PRO A 75 0.93 -2.26 -21.27
CA PRO A 75 -0.42 -1.72 -21.13
C PRO A 75 -0.97 -1.29 -22.50
N PRO A 76 -2.31 -1.22 -22.66
CA PRO A 76 -2.92 -0.71 -23.88
C PRO A 76 -2.40 0.69 -24.22
N PRO A 77 -2.24 1.02 -25.51
CA PRO A 77 -1.80 2.34 -25.93
C PRO A 77 -2.83 3.42 -25.54
N HIS A 78 -2.34 4.64 -25.33
CA HIS A 78 -3.21 5.80 -25.12
C HIS A 78 -4.13 6.04 -26.33
N PRO A 79 -5.33 6.62 -26.12
CA PRO A 79 -6.22 6.99 -27.23
C PRO A 79 -5.52 7.87 -28.27
N THR A 80 -5.86 7.66 -29.54
CA THR A 80 -5.42 8.51 -30.65
C THR A 80 -5.92 9.94 -30.43
N GLY A 81 -5.02 10.92 -30.47
CA GLY A 81 -5.36 12.33 -30.24
C GLY A 81 -5.26 12.80 -28.79
N MET A 82 -4.89 11.93 -27.83
CA MET A 82 -4.68 12.34 -26.44
C MET A 82 -3.56 13.39 -26.33
N PRO A 83 -3.82 14.61 -25.80
CA PRO A 83 -2.82 15.66 -25.62
C PRO A 83 -1.63 15.20 -24.78
N ALA A 84 -0.43 15.68 -25.12
CA ALA A 84 0.80 15.33 -24.39
C ALA A 84 0.73 15.68 -22.90
N ARG A 85 0.06 16.79 -22.55
CA ARG A 85 -0.13 17.22 -21.16
C ARG A 85 -0.98 16.23 -20.36
N GLU A 86 -2.06 15.73 -20.94
CA GLU A 86 -2.91 14.71 -20.28
C GLU A 86 -2.17 13.38 -20.12
N ARG A 87 -1.39 12.98 -21.13
CA ARG A 87 -0.55 11.78 -21.05
C ARG A 87 0.47 11.88 -19.93
N MET A 88 1.11 13.04 -19.79
CA MET A 88 2.06 13.32 -18.71
C MET A 88 1.36 13.30 -17.36
N ALA A 89 0.25 14.02 -17.20
CA ALA A 89 -0.51 14.06 -15.95
C ALA A 89 -0.96 12.66 -15.51
N ALA A 90 -1.50 11.85 -16.43
CA ALA A 90 -1.90 10.48 -16.15
C ALA A 90 -0.72 9.63 -15.70
N SER A 91 0.42 9.74 -16.39
CA SER A 91 1.63 8.96 -16.04
C SER A 91 2.18 9.35 -14.68
N THR A 92 2.24 10.66 -14.39
CA THR A 92 2.68 11.19 -13.09
C THR A 92 1.76 10.74 -11.97
N ALA A 93 0.44 10.85 -12.16
CA ALA A 93 -0.53 10.39 -11.16
C ALA A 93 -0.38 8.90 -10.85
N HIS A 94 -0.20 8.05 -11.87
CA HIS A 94 0.07 6.63 -11.65
C HIS A 94 1.38 6.39 -10.89
N GLY A 95 2.44 7.12 -11.23
CA GLY A 95 3.73 7.04 -10.52
C GLY A 95 3.60 7.41 -9.05
N LEU A 96 2.93 8.52 -8.75
CA LEU A 96 2.67 8.97 -7.38
C LEU A 96 1.80 7.97 -6.61
N LEU A 97 0.75 7.44 -7.23
CA LEU A 97 -0.10 6.42 -6.60
C LEU A 97 0.72 5.16 -6.26
N TYR A 98 1.61 4.69 -7.15
CA TYR A 98 2.49 3.56 -6.81
C TYR A 98 3.43 3.89 -5.67
N LEU A 99 4.01 5.10 -5.66
CA LEU A 99 4.89 5.55 -4.58
C LEU A 99 4.14 5.57 -3.24
N LEU A 100 2.90 6.08 -3.19
CA LEU A 100 2.10 6.11 -1.97
C LEU A 100 1.67 4.70 -1.53
N LEU A 101 1.20 3.86 -2.46
CA LEU A 101 0.73 2.50 -2.16
C LEU A 101 1.85 1.56 -1.69
N VAL A 102 3.11 1.87 -2.00
CA VAL A 102 4.28 1.15 -1.48
C VAL A 102 4.83 1.86 -0.24
N GLY A 103 5.00 3.17 -0.32
CA GLY A 103 5.61 3.99 0.73
C GLY A 103 4.83 3.97 2.03
N LEU A 104 3.51 4.18 2.01
CA LEU A 104 2.70 4.24 3.23
C LEU A 104 2.69 2.91 4.00
N PRO A 105 2.45 1.73 3.38
CA PRO A 105 2.58 0.47 4.11
C PRO A 105 3.98 0.23 4.68
N LEU A 106 5.03 0.63 3.96
CA LEU A 106 6.41 0.53 4.45
C LEU A 106 6.68 1.46 5.64
N THR A 107 6.16 2.70 5.63
CA THR A 107 6.30 3.59 6.79
C THR A 107 5.57 3.03 8.01
N GLY A 108 4.38 2.45 7.83
CA GLY A 108 3.63 1.80 8.91
C GLY A 108 4.36 0.57 9.47
N TRP A 109 4.94 -0.27 8.59
CA TRP A 109 5.72 -1.43 8.99
C TRP A 109 7.03 -1.03 9.70
N ALA A 110 7.70 0.01 9.22
CA ALA A 110 8.88 0.58 9.87
C ALA A 110 8.53 1.16 11.24
N ALA A 111 7.41 1.89 11.37
CA ALA A 111 6.96 2.46 12.63
C ALA A 111 6.75 1.37 13.69
N VAL A 112 6.01 0.31 13.38
CA VAL A 112 5.80 -0.80 14.34
C VAL A 112 7.09 -1.56 14.64
N SER A 113 8.06 -1.57 13.72
CA SER A 113 9.38 -2.21 13.92
C SER A 113 10.34 -1.42 14.79
N LEU A 114 10.13 -0.11 14.93
CA LEU A 114 10.91 0.76 15.81
C LEU A 114 10.20 1.05 17.13
N SER A 115 9.01 0.49 17.34
CA SER A 115 8.18 0.78 18.50
C SER A 115 8.77 0.22 19.79
N PRO A 116 8.94 1.04 20.85
CA PRO A 116 9.38 0.58 22.17
C PRO A 116 8.50 -0.50 22.79
N PHE A 117 7.21 -0.53 22.42
CA PHE A 117 6.26 -1.53 22.91
C PHE A 117 6.51 -2.92 22.32
N ASN A 118 7.28 -3.01 21.23
CA ASN A 118 7.69 -4.26 20.56
C ASN A 118 6.54 -5.27 20.36
N ILE A 119 5.36 -4.77 19.99
CA ILE A 119 4.17 -5.59 19.81
C ILE A 119 4.30 -6.37 18.50
N PRO A 120 4.23 -7.71 18.54
CA PRO A 120 4.37 -8.52 17.34
C PRO A 120 3.21 -8.23 16.36
N THR A 121 3.55 -8.22 15.08
CA THR A 121 2.55 -8.21 14.01
C THR A 121 2.20 -9.63 13.67
N VAL A 122 0.93 -10.00 13.82
CA VAL A 122 0.43 -11.33 13.49
C VAL A 122 -0.63 -11.18 12.41
N LEU A 123 -0.29 -11.52 11.18
CA LEU A 123 -1.17 -11.37 10.04
C LEU A 123 -2.40 -12.26 10.22
N TYR A 124 -3.56 -11.61 10.24
CA TYR A 124 -4.86 -12.27 10.40
C TYR A 124 -4.97 -13.15 11.66
N GLY A 125 -4.10 -12.92 12.65
CA GLY A 125 -4.00 -13.77 13.85
C GLY A 125 -3.36 -15.14 13.63
N LEU A 126 -2.82 -15.42 12.44
CA LEU A 126 -2.32 -16.74 12.05
C LEU A 126 -0.80 -16.78 11.81
N VAL A 127 -0.26 -15.75 11.14
CA VAL A 127 1.13 -15.77 10.66
C VAL A 127 1.93 -14.66 11.33
N PRO A 128 2.92 -14.98 12.19
CA PRO A 128 3.85 -13.99 12.71
C PRO A 128 4.60 -13.31 11.56
N TRP A 129 4.60 -11.99 11.54
CA TRP A 129 5.30 -11.20 10.54
C TRP A 129 6.52 -10.54 11.17
N PRO A 130 7.71 -10.65 10.55
CA PRO A 130 8.93 -10.14 11.14
C PRO A 130 8.93 -8.61 11.22
N HIS A 131 9.60 -8.09 12.25
CA HIS A 131 10.01 -6.69 12.26
C HIS A 131 11.13 -6.46 11.25
N LEU A 132 11.18 -5.25 10.69
CA LEU A 132 12.33 -4.83 9.91
C LEU A 132 13.53 -4.61 10.84
N PRO A 133 14.76 -4.99 10.44
CA PRO A 133 15.96 -4.87 11.28
C PRO A 133 16.48 -3.41 11.36
N LEU A 134 15.58 -2.42 11.43
CA LEU A 134 15.92 -0.99 11.36
C LEU A 134 16.53 -0.45 12.64
N ALA A 135 16.21 -1.04 13.81
CA ALA A 135 16.70 -0.55 15.10
C ALA A 135 18.23 -0.54 15.21
N VAL A 136 18.92 -1.41 14.47
CA VAL A 136 20.38 -1.48 14.42
C VAL A 136 21.00 -0.28 13.66
N PHE A 137 20.24 0.32 12.75
CA PHE A 137 20.72 1.37 11.86
C PHE A 137 20.23 2.77 12.25
N VAL A 138 19.31 2.88 13.22
CA VAL A 138 18.66 4.13 13.60
C VAL A 138 19.10 4.53 15.02
N PRO A 139 19.90 5.61 15.18
CA PRO A 139 20.42 6.05 16.48
C PRO A 139 19.35 6.44 17.50
N ASN A 140 18.18 6.91 17.03
CA ASN A 140 17.05 7.28 17.89
C ASN A 140 15.73 6.66 17.38
N PRO A 141 15.45 5.39 17.72
CA PRO A 141 14.27 4.67 17.25
C PRO A 141 12.94 5.33 17.62
N ALA A 142 12.85 5.94 18.80
CA ALA A 142 11.61 6.58 19.28
C ALA A 142 11.25 7.82 18.45
N VAL A 143 12.23 8.69 18.15
CA VAL A 143 12.01 9.84 17.27
C VAL A 143 11.66 9.39 15.86
N ALA A 144 12.36 8.38 15.33
CA ALA A 144 12.07 7.83 14.01
C ALA A 144 10.67 7.20 13.93
N GLU A 145 10.24 6.44 14.95
CA GLU A 145 8.88 5.92 15.06
C GLU A 145 7.85 7.06 15.02
N GLY A 146 8.07 8.13 15.78
CA GLY A 146 7.18 9.29 15.80
C GLY A 146 7.00 9.93 14.42
N VAL A 147 8.11 10.17 13.72
CA VAL A 147 8.09 10.71 12.34
C VAL A 147 7.37 9.75 11.38
N LEU A 148 7.66 8.45 11.45
CA LEU A 148 7.02 7.46 10.59
C LEU A 148 5.51 7.36 10.83
N LYS A 149 5.06 7.46 12.10
CA LYS A 149 3.63 7.53 12.44
C LYS A 149 2.96 8.77 11.86
N LEU A 150 3.61 9.93 11.94
CA LEU A 150 3.09 11.16 11.34
C LEU A 150 2.97 11.04 9.82
N LEU A 151 4.03 10.57 9.16
CA LEU A 151 4.04 10.34 7.71
C LEU A 151 2.96 9.33 7.29
N HIS A 152 2.78 8.26 8.06
CA HIS A 152 1.76 7.26 7.77
C HIS A 152 0.34 7.80 7.99
N ALA A 153 0.10 8.56 9.06
CA ALA A 153 -1.22 9.07 9.41
C ALA A 153 -1.69 10.19 8.46
N TYR A 154 -0.80 11.07 8.02
CA TYR A 154 -1.14 12.24 7.20
C TYR A 154 -0.73 12.14 5.73
N GLY A 155 0.04 11.12 5.36
CA GLY A 155 0.40 10.87 3.96
C GLY A 155 -0.68 10.14 3.16
N ALA A 156 -1.79 9.74 3.80
CA ALA A 156 -2.93 9.05 3.20
C ALA A 156 -3.96 10.00 2.57
#